data_AF-A0A4Y5YY37-F1
#
_entry.id   AF-A0A4Y5YY37-F1
#
_cell.length_a   1.000
_cell.length_b   1.000
_cell.length_c   1.000
_cell.angle_alpha   90.00
_cell.angle_beta   90.00
_cell.angle_gamma   90.00
#
_symmetry.space_group_name_H-M   'P 1'
#
loop_
_entity.id
_entity.type
_entity.pdbx_description
1 polymer ?
#
loop_
_entity_poly.entity_id
_entity_poly.type
_entity_poly.pdbx_seq_one_letter_code
_entity_poly.pdbx_strand_id
1 'polypeptide(L)'
;MTDTTPPVRATLDQDVIDAWQVALAEYKRKGGWVYAIATACALASVAWWIATRQRLAMTGLVAGLGIGAIYDARARQHLRCPHCGQPPIYGGRRQDVLTMQWCPHCYYWLRKPW
;
A
#
# COMPACT_ATOMS: atom_id res chain seq x y z
N MET A 1 8.79 -24.85 29.87
CA MET A 1 9.46 -23.85 29.02
C MET A 1 8.63 -22.59 29.07
N THR A 2 8.95 -21.68 29.97
CA THR A 2 8.36 -20.34 30.03
C THR A 2 9.00 -19.51 28.94
N ASP A 3 8.20 -19.10 27.97
CA ASP A 3 8.57 -18.15 26.92
C ASP A 3 8.88 -16.79 27.57
N THR A 4 10.15 -16.54 27.87
CA THR A 4 10.66 -15.28 28.45
C THR A 4 10.90 -14.25 27.35
N THR A 5 9.97 -14.10 26.41
CA THR A 5 10.02 -12.97 25.49
C THR A 5 9.53 -11.74 26.28
N PRO A 6 10.39 -10.74 26.56
CA PRO A 6 9.94 -9.54 27.26
C PRO A 6 8.77 -8.93 26.49
N PRO A 7 7.74 -8.37 27.16
CA PRO A 7 6.66 -7.69 26.47
C PRO A 7 7.31 -6.61 25.62
N VAL A 8 7.21 -6.76 24.30
CA VAL A 8 7.72 -5.81 23.34
C VAL A 8 6.97 -4.51 23.57
N ARG A 9 7.56 -3.62 24.36
CA ARG A 9 6.95 -2.35 24.73
C ARG A 9 7.25 -1.39 23.60
N ALA A 10 6.27 -1.21 22.72
CA ALA A 10 6.44 -0.27 21.64
C ALA A 10 6.55 1.16 22.18
N THR A 11 7.52 1.92 21.67
CA THR A 11 7.80 3.29 22.07
C THR A 11 6.78 4.22 21.42
N LEU A 12 6.17 5.09 22.22
CA LEU A 12 5.24 6.09 21.74
C LEU A 12 5.97 7.39 21.49
N ASP A 13 6.03 7.80 20.23
CA ASP A 13 6.57 9.09 19.81
C ASP A 13 5.57 9.74 18.86
N GLN A 14 5.12 10.94 19.23
CA GLN A 14 4.07 11.65 18.51
C GLN A 14 4.57 12.15 17.14
N ASP A 15 5.85 12.53 17.03
CA ASP A 15 6.43 13.02 15.78
C ASP A 15 6.51 11.89 14.74
N VAL A 16 6.84 10.67 15.20
CA VAL A 16 6.87 9.46 14.36
C VAL A 16 5.46 9.11 13.85
N ILE A 17 4.45 9.22 14.72
CA ILE A 17 3.05 8.98 14.33
C ILE A 17 2.60 10.00 13.30
N ASP A 18 2.86 11.28 13.51
CA ASP A 18 2.40 12.35 12.62
C ASP A 18 3.11 12.26 11.26
N ALA A 19 4.42 12.01 11.23
CA ALA A 19 5.17 11.74 10.01
C ALA A 19 4.63 10.51 9.25
N TRP A 20 4.25 9.45 9.97
CA TRP A 20 3.65 8.27 9.36
C TRP A 20 2.27 8.54 8.76
N GLN A 21 1.43 9.35 9.43
CA GLN A 21 0.13 9.76 8.87
C GLN A 21 0.29 10.57 7.59
N VAL A 22 1.27 11.47 7.53
CA VAL A 22 1.58 12.24 6.30
C VAL A 22 1.99 11.29 5.17
N ALA A 23 2.90 10.36 5.44
CA ALA A 23 3.33 9.36 4.46
C ALA A 23 2.16 8.48 3.97
N LEU A 24 1.28 8.05 4.88
CA LEU A 24 0.07 7.29 4.54
C LEU A 24 -0.92 8.10 3.71
N ALA A 25 -1.12 9.38 4.01
CA ALA A 25 -2.01 10.25 3.26
C ALA A 25 -1.51 10.44 1.82
N GLU A 26 -0.20 10.65 1.63
CA GLU A 26 0.40 10.70 0.31
C GLU A 26 0.26 9.39 -0.46
N TYR A 27 0.49 8.26 0.21
CA TYR A 27 0.31 6.93 -0.37
C TYR A 27 -1.13 6.72 -0.85
N LYS A 28 -2.12 7.06 -0.01
CA LYS A 28 -3.53 6.94 -0.34
C LYS A 28 -3.92 7.84 -1.53
N ARG A 29 -3.41 9.07 -1.56
CA ARG A 29 -3.67 10.03 -2.66
C ARG A 29 -3.11 9.54 -3.98
N LYS A 30 -1.87 9.03 -3.98
CA LYS A 30 -1.20 8.49 -5.18
C LYS A 30 -1.84 7.19 -5.65
N GLY A 31 -2.19 6.30 -4.73
CA GLY A 31 -2.88 5.04 -5.04
C GLY A 31 -4.25 5.24 -5.68
N GLY A 32 -5.09 6.13 -5.11
CA GLY A 32 -6.44 6.37 -5.61
C GLY A 32 -6.48 6.86 -7.07
N TRP A 33 -5.57 7.75 -7.45
CA TRP A 33 -5.49 8.28 -8.81
C TRP A 33 -5.10 7.19 -9.83
N VAL A 34 -4.20 6.29 -9.47
CA VAL A 34 -3.78 5.18 -10.36
C VAL A 34 -4.90 4.17 -10.57
N TYR A 35 -5.65 3.81 -9.52
CA TYR A 35 -6.84 2.97 -9.68
C TYR A 35 -7.91 3.65 -10.53
N ALA A 36 -8.09 4.97 -10.40
CA ALA A 36 -9.03 5.72 -11.22
C ALA A 36 -8.63 5.69 -12.71
N ILE A 37 -7.35 5.94 -13.04
CA ILE A 37 -6.85 5.83 -14.42
C ILE A 37 -7.00 4.40 -14.95
N ALA A 38 -6.58 3.39 -14.19
CA ALA A 38 -6.66 2.00 -14.62
C ALA A 38 -8.12 1.60 -14.91
N THR A 39 -9.05 2.04 -14.07
CA THR A 39 -10.49 1.80 -14.27
C THR A 39 -11.01 2.54 -15.51
N ALA A 40 -10.63 3.80 -15.70
CA ALA A 40 -11.02 4.58 -16.88
C ALA A 40 -10.50 3.94 -18.19
N CYS A 41 -9.24 3.48 -18.22
CA CYS A 41 -8.68 2.77 -19.36
C CYS A 41 -9.39 1.44 -19.62
N ALA A 42 -9.73 0.69 -18.57
CA ALA A 42 -10.49 -0.56 -18.70
C ALA A 42 -11.88 -0.30 -19.30
N LEU A 43 -12.61 0.71 -18.78
CA LEU A 43 -13.93 1.07 -19.30
C LEU A 43 -13.86 1.57 -20.75
N ALA A 44 -12.87 2.39 -21.09
CA ALA A 44 -12.64 2.85 -22.46
C ALA A 44 -12.36 1.67 -23.40
N SER A 45 -11.56 0.68 -22.96
CA SER A 45 -11.26 -0.53 -23.74
C SER A 45 -12.52 -1.38 -23.98
N VAL A 46 -13.39 -1.51 -22.96
CA VAL A 46 -14.67 -2.22 -23.08
C VAL A 46 -15.63 -1.48 -24.02
N ALA A 47 -15.76 -0.16 -23.90
CA ALA A 47 -16.60 0.65 -24.79
C ALA A 47 -16.14 0.56 -26.25
N TRP A 48 -14.82 0.60 -26.48
CA TRP A 48 -14.22 0.45 -27.80
C TRP A 48 -14.47 -0.94 -28.41
N TRP A 49 -14.38 -1.99 -27.59
CA TRP A 49 -14.68 -3.36 -28.02
C TRP A 49 -16.13 -3.52 -28.49
N ILE A 50 -17.07 -2.97 -27.74
CA ILE A 50 -18.51 -2.99 -28.07
C ILE A 50 -18.74 -2.25 -29.39
N ALA A 51 -18.10 -1.08 -29.58
CA ALA A 51 -18.28 -0.26 -30.77
C ALA A 51 -17.69 -0.88 -32.05
N THR A 52 -16.54 -1.55 -31.96
CA THR A 52 -15.79 -2.02 -33.14
C THR A 52 -16.00 -3.50 -33.47
N ARG A 53 -16.64 -4.30 -32.60
CA ARG A 53 -16.82 -5.78 -32.73
C ARG A 53 -15.55 -6.57 -33.06
N GLN A 54 -14.36 -5.98 -32.93
CA GLN A 54 -13.10 -6.64 -33.24
C GLN A 54 -12.55 -7.39 -32.01
N ARG A 55 -12.18 -8.66 -32.18
CA ARG A 55 -11.69 -9.56 -31.13
C ARG A 55 -10.32 -9.16 -30.52
N LEU A 56 -9.68 -8.10 -31.01
CA LEU A 56 -8.35 -7.65 -30.56
C LEU A 56 -8.36 -6.85 -29.25
N ALA A 57 -9.53 -6.50 -28.70
CA ALA A 57 -9.64 -5.63 -27.53
C ALA A 57 -9.21 -6.23 -26.18
N MET A 58 -8.84 -7.52 -26.11
CA MET A 58 -8.40 -8.13 -24.85
C MET A 58 -7.03 -7.61 -24.37
N THR A 59 -6.22 -6.96 -25.22
CA THR A 59 -4.89 -6.46 -24.85
C THR A 59 -4.95 -5.23 -23.92
N GLY A 60 -5.94 -4.35 -24.08
CA GLY A 60 -6.08 -3.14 -23.25
C GLY A 60 -6.42 -3.44 -21.78
N LEU A 61 -7.22 -4.49 -21.54
CA LEU A 61 -7.63 -4.92 -20.20
C LEU A 61 -6.47 -5.51 -19.39
N VAL A 62 -5.63 -6.33 -20.02
CA VAL A 62 -4.44 -6.93 -19.38
C VAL A 62 -3.38 -5.87 -19.10
N ALA A 63 -3.17 -4.92 -20.02
CA ALA A 63 -2.23 -3.82 -19.82
C ALA A 63 -2.62 -2.92 -18.64
N GLY A 64 -3.91 -2.56 -18.51
CA GLY A 64 -4.40 -1.72 -17.42
C GLY A 64 -4.24 -2.36 -16.03
N LEU A 65 -4.57 -3.65 -15.90
CA LEU A 65 -4.42 -4.39 -14.64
C LEU A 65 -2.94 -4.61 -14.27
N GLY A 66 -2.08 -4.87 -15.25
CA GLY A 66 -0.64 -5.02 -15.04
C GLY A 66 0.03 -3.74 -14.49
N ILE A 67 -0.33 -2.58 -15.05
CA ILE A 67 0.21 -1.28 -14.60
C ILE A 67 -0.23 -0.97 -13.16
N GLY A 68 -1.50 -1.26 -12.83
CA GLY A 68 -2.02 -1.09 -11.46
C GLY A 68 -1.25 -1.94 -10.44
N ALA A 69 -0.99 -3.21 -10.77
CA ALA A 69 -0.23 -4.11 -9.90
C ALA A 69 1.24 -3.69 -9.73
N ILE A 70 1.90 -3.25 -10.81
CA ILE A 70 3.30 -2.78 -10.76
C ILE A 70 3.40 -1.49 -9.95
N TYR A 71 2.44 -0.57 -10.10
CA TYR A 71 2.43 0.68 -9.34
C TYR A 71 2.19 0.43 -7.85
N ASP A 72 1.22 -0.42 -7.50
CA ASP A 72 0.96 -0.80 -6.10
C ASP A 72 2.20 -1.48 -5.48
N ALA A 73 2.86 -2.37 -6.22
CA ALA A 73 4.11 -3.00 -5.78
C ALA A 73 5.24 -1.98 -5.53
N ARG A 74 5.42 -0.97 -6.41
CA ARG A 74 6.43 0.09 -6.23
C ARG A 74 6.05 1.08 -5.14
N ALA A 75 4.79 1.48 -5.06
CA ALA A 75 4.32 2.44 -4.06
C ALA A 75 4.51 1.88 -2.63
N ARG A 76 4.30 0.57 -2.44
CA ARG A 76 4.58 -0.11 -1.16
C ARG A 76 6.06 -0.11 -0.79
N GLN A 77 6.98 -0.16 -1.76
CA GLN A 77 8.42 -0.06 -1.50
C GLN A 77 8.87 1.35 -1.07
N HIS A 78 8.04 2.37 -1.29
CA HIS A 78 8.34 3.74 -0.90
C HIS A 78 7.82 4.10 0.49
N LEU A 79 6.86 3.35 1.05
CA LEU A 79 6.48 3.54 2.44
C LEU A 79 7.57 2.97 3.35
N ARG A 80 8.18 3.83 4.16
CA ARG A 80 9.25 3.47 5.09
C ARG A 80 8.92 4.05 6.45
N CYS A 81 9.32 3.35 7.51
CA CYS A 81 9.19 3.87 8.85
C CYS A 81 10.00 5.17 8.97
N PRO A 82 9.40 6.28 9.46
CA PRO A 82 10.12 7.56 9.57
C PRO A 82 11.23 7.53 10.62
N HIS A 83 11.16 6.62 11.60
CA HIS A 83 12.20 6.47 12.62
C HIS A 83 13.41 5.65 12.12
N CYS A 84 13.19 4.45 11.60
CA CYS A 84 14.29 3.53 11.23
C CYS A 84 14.57 3.44 9.72
N GLY A 85 13.76 4.07 8.88
CA GLY A 85 13.90 4.06 7.41
C GLY A 85 13.64 2.71 6.74
N GLN A 86 13.30 1.67 7.53
CA GLN A 86 13.04 0.32 7.03
C GLN A 86 11.63 0.24 6.41
N PRO A 87 11.46 -0.56 5.34
CA PRO A 87 10.13 -0.84 4.80
C PRO A 87 9.32 -1.68 5.81
N PRO A 88 7.98 -1.56 5.79
CA PRO A 88 7.13 -2.42 6.60
C PRO A 88 7.31 -3.88 6.17
N ILE A 89 7.79 -4.73 7.09
CA ILE A 89 7.91 -6.17 6.83
C ILE A 89 6.53 -6.81 7.01
N TYR A 90 6.05 -7.46 5.94
CA TYR A 90 4.87 -8.30 5.95
C TYR A 90 5.23 -9.66 6.57
N GLY A 91 4.98 -9.83 7.86
CA GLY A 91 5.14 -11.12 8.52
C GLY A 91 4.09 -12.13 8.07
N GLY A 92 4.25 -12.74 6.90
CA GLY A 92 3.53 -13.93 6.39
C GLY A 92 2.00 -13.82 6.19
N ARG A 93 1.32 -12.91 6.89
CA ARG A 93 -0.07 -12.53 6.73
C ARG A 93 -0.08 -11.12 6.15
N ARG A 94 -0.90 -10.91 5.11
CA ARG A 94 -1.13 -9.60 4.50
C ARG A 94 -1.75 -8.66 5.53
N GLN A 95 -0.94 -8.07 6.41
CA GLN A 95 -1.36 -6.86 7.09
C GLN A 95 -1.24 -5.73 6.08
N ASP A 96 -2.37 -5.06 5.84
CA ASP A 96 -2.40 -3.88 5.01
C ASP A 96 -1.53 -2.81 5.69
N VAL A 97 -0.70 -2.12 4.91
CA VAL A 97 0.13 -1.01 5.38
C VAL A 97 -0.74 0.06 6.03
N LEU A 98 -1.98 0.20 5.56
CA LEU A 98 -2.99 1.09 6.11
C LEU A 98 -3.44 0.69 7.53
N THR A 99 -3.25 -0.57 7.94
CA THR A 99 -3.68 -1.12 9.24
C THR A 99 -2.53 -1.33 10.23
N MET A 100 -1.31 -0.99 9.83
CA MET A 100 -0.13 -1.18 10.65
C MET A 100 -0.16 -0.28 11.89
N GLN A 101 -0.03 -0.89 13.07
CA GLN A 101 -0.10 -0.18 14.35
C GLN A 101 1.28 0.26 14.86
N TRP A 102 2.31 -0.56 14.63
CA TRP A 102 3.67 -0.34 15.10
C TRP A 102 4.70 -0.93 14.13
N CYS A 103 5.94 -0.44 14.17
CA CYS A 103 7.02 -0.90 13.29
C CYS A 103 7.72 -2.15 13.86
N PRO A 104 7.84 -3.27 13.12
CA PRO A 104 8.48 -4.49 13.61
C PRO A 104 9.99 -4.40 13.81
N HIS A 105 10.63 -3.36 13.28
CA HIS A 105 12.08 -3.18 13.35
C HIS A 105 12.52 -2.37 14.56
N CYS A 106 11.88 -1.22 14.78
CA CYS A 106 12.24 -0.32 15.87
C CYS A 106 11.21 -0.30 17.00
N TYR A 107 10.09 -1.02 16.85
CA TYR A 107 9.01 -1.07 17.83
C TYR A 107 8.44 0.31 18.18
N TYR A 108 8.40 1.25 17.23
CA TYR A 108 7.69 2.50 17.41
C TYR A 108 6.23 2.37 17.00
N TRP A 109 5.32 3.01 17.74
CA TRP A 109 3.94 3.18 17.32
C TRP A 109 3.87 4.04 16.06
N LEU A 110 3.09 3.57 15.09
CA LEU A 110 2.81 4.27 13.83
C LEU A 110 1.39 4.87 13.83
N ARG A 111 0.54 4.40 14.75
CA ARG A 111 -0.80 4.91 15.03
C ARG A 111 -1.01 5.04 16.53
N LYS A 112 -1.89 5.95 16.93
CA LYS A 112 -2.33 6.05 18.32
C LYS A 112 -3.03 4.74 18.73
N PRO A 113 -2.64 4.11 19.85
CA PRO A 113 -3.23 2.87 20.30
C PRO A 113 -4.62 3.01 20.96
N TRP A 114 -5.13 4.24 21.13
CA TRP A 114 -6.41 4.55 21.76
C TRP A 114 -7.25 5.50 20.91
#